data_AF-A0A924BKC6-F1
#
_entry.id   AF-A0A924BKC6-F1
#
_cell.length_a   1.000
_cell.length_b   1.000
_cell.length_c   1.000
_cell.angle_alpha   90.00
_cell.angle_beta   90.00
_cell.angle_gamma   90.00
#
_symmetry.space_group_name_H-M   'P 1'
#
loop_
_entity.id
_entity.type
_entity.pdbx_description
1 polymer ?
#
loop_
_entity_poly.entity_id
_entity_poly.type
_entity_poly.pdbx_seq_one_letter_code
_entity_poly.pdbx_strand_id
1 'polypeptide(L)'
;SYSVAQDGKVLASSIYPSVYFAGQGGTVHFESVNIPEIYLIIEKIVAELNYTGQISFDFIRSDIDGTYYPIECNPRSTSGVHLFLPEDHLPSTFIKNVNLDKTIKAKVGNTKTVTLAMLVFCVPKVKSIEQGKQLFKRILKSEDVVFNIKDLKPFIYQFISLSHYASEGKKNNMSIMSATTTDIEWNGD
;
A
#
# COMPACT_ATOMS: atom_id res chain seq x y z
N SER A 1 -4.95 -3.04 -4.37
CA SER A 1 -4.03 -3.85 -5.21
C SER A 1 -3.01 -2.94 -5.88
N TYR A 2 -2.02 -3.49 -6.58
CA TYR A 2 -1.17 -2.74 -7.51
C TYR A 2 -0.83 -3.61 -8.72
N SER A 3 -0.77 -3.04 -9.93
CA SER A 3 -0.46 -3.77 -11.15
C SER A 3 0.25 -2.89 -12.19
N VAL A 4 1.04 -3.52 -13.05
CA VAL A 4 1.62 -2.92 -14.25
C VAL A 4 1.05 -3.65 -15.46
N ALA A 5 0.60 -2.90 -16.45
CA ALA A 5 0.02 -3.44 -17.68
C ALA A 5 0.62 -2.79 -18.93
N GLN A 6 0.59 -3.53 -20.03
CA GLN A 6 0.99 -3.07 -21.36
C GLN A 6 0.08 -3.72 -22.40
N ASP A 7 -0.43 -2.92 -23.33
CA ASP A 7 -1.27 -3.34 -24.45
C ASP A 7 -2.40 -4.31 -24.02
N GLY A 8 -3.12 -3.94 -22.95
CA GLY A 8 -4.24 -4.72 -22.44
C GLY A 8 -3.87 -6.00 -21.69
N LYS A 9 -2.59 -6.19 -21.33
CA LYS A 9 -2.11 -7.36 -20.58
C LYS A 9 -1.49 -6.95 -19.25
N VAL A 10 -1.84 -7.66 -18.18
CA VAL A 10 -1.23 -7.50 -16.85
C VAL A 10 0.13 -8.21 -16.81
N LEU A 11 1.19 -7.43 -16.63
CA LEU A 11 2.58 -7.89 -16.60
C LEU A 11 3.08 -8.16 -15.18
N ALA A 12 2.62 -7.36 -14.21
CA ALA A 12 2.90 -7.58 -12.80
C ALA A 12 1.71 -7.23 -11.92
N SER A 13 1.55 -7.92 -10.79
CA SER A 13 0.47 -7.63 -9.85
C SER A 13 0.78 -8.03 -8.41
N SER A 14 0.34 -7.22 -7.44
CA SER A 14 0.35 -7.52 -6.02
C SER A 14 -1.02 -7.22 -5.40
N ILE A 15 -1.45 -8.12 -4.52
CA ILE A 15 -2.72 -8.02 -3.80
C ILE A 15 -2.39 -8.13 -2.31
N TYR A 16 -2.97 -7.25 -1.51
CA TYR A 16 -2.78 -7.23 -0.07
C TYR A 16 -4.06 -6.70 0.60
N PRO A 17 -4.44 -7.23 1.78
CA PRO A 17 -5.55 -6.70 2.55
C PRO A 17 -5.14 -5.42 3.29
N SER A 18 -6.08 -4.51 3.49
CA SER A 18 -5.88 -3.34 4.37
C SER A 18 -6.30 -3.68 5.79
N VAL A 19 -5.35 -4.16 6.61
CA VAL A 19 -5.60 -4.54 8.01
C VAL A 19 -5.15 -3.44 8.99
N TYR A 20 -3.99 -2.83 8.71
CA TYR A 20 -3.44 -1.74 9.51
C TYR A 20 -3.29 -0.50 8.63
N PHE A 21 -3.89 0.60 9.06
CA PHE A 21 -3.97 1.84 8.28
C PHE A 21 -3.82 3.07 9.19
N ALA A 22 -3.28 4.14 8.63
CA ALA A 22 -3.09 5.41 9.32
C ALA A 22 -4.42 6.15 9.42
N GLY A 23 -5.02 6.28 10.61
CA GLY A 23 -6.29 6.99 10.76
C GLY A 23 -7.43 6.33 9.97
N GLN A 24 -7.99 7.06 9.00
CA GLN A 24 -8.90 6.58 7.93
C GLN A 24 -8.23 6.53 6.55
N GLY A 25 -6.92 6.81 6.49
CA GLY A 25 -6.14 6.86 5.26
C GLY A 25 -5.52 5.52 4.88
N GLY A 26 -4.35 5.58 4.22
CA GLY A 26 -3.72 4.43 3.58
C GLY A 26 -3.24 3.33 4.53
N THR A 27 -3.13 2.12 3.98
CA THR A 27 -2.49 0.96 4.62
C THR A 27 -1.03 1.29 4.98
N VAL A 28 -0.59 0.87 6.18
CA VAL A 28 0.79 1.09 6.68
C VAL A 28 1.56 -0.19 6.94
N HIS A 29 0.89 -1.34 6.89
CA HIS A 29 1.51 -2.66 6.87
C HIS A 29 0.89 -3.48 5.76
N PHE A 30 1.75 -4.03 4.91
CA PHE A 30 1.39 -4.72 3.69
C PHE A 30 1.81 -6.18 3.79
N GLU A 31 0.91 -7.09 3.42
CA GLU A 31 1.21 -8.52 3.32
C GLU A 31 0.63 -9.03 2.00
N SER A 32 1.50 -9.57 1.13
CA SER A 32 1.05 -10.11 -0.16
C SER A 32 0.20 -11.36 0.05
N VAL A 33 -0.97 -11.41 -0.58
CA VAL A 33 -1.90 -12.55 -0.56
C VAL A 33 -2.28 -12.95 -1.97
N ASN A 34 -2.77 -14.19 -2.12
CA ASN A 34 -3.30 -14.67 -3.39
C ASN A 34 -4.83 -14.71 -3.35
N ILE A 35 -5.47 -13.81 -4.11
CA ILE A 35 -6.93 -13.78 -4.30
C ILE A 35 -7.18 -13.85 -5.81
N PRO A 36 -7.39 -15.07 -6.39
CA PRO A 36 -7.58 -15.27 -7.83
C PRO A 36 -8.65 -14.39 -8.46
N GLU A 37 -9.77 -14.18 -7.77
CA GLU A 37 -10.90 -13.38 -8.25
C GLU A 37 -10.50 -11.92 -8.55
N ILE A 38 -9.72 -11.29 -7.68
CA ILE A 38 -9.23 -9.93 -7.89
C ILE A 38 -8.30 -9.86 -9.11
N TYR A 39 -7.42 -10.85 -9.31
CA TYR A 39 -6.59 -10.88 -10.52
C TYR A 39 -7.44 -10.93 -11.79
N LEU A 40 -8.48 -11.77 -11.82
CA LEU A 40 -9.38 -11.89 -12.98
C LEU A 40 -10.14 -10.58 -13.27
N ILE A 41 -10.60 -9.88 -12.22
CA ILE A 41 -11.27 -8.58 -12.38
C ILE A 41 -10.31 -7.56 -13.00
N ILE A 42 -9.07 -7.47 -12.48
CA ILE A 42 -8.06 -6.54 -12.99
C ILE A 42 -7.68 -6.87 -14.44
N GLU A 43 -7.43 -8.14 -14.74
CA GLU A 43 -7.11 -8.61 -16.09
C GLU A 43 -8.22 -8.26 -17.09
N LYS A 44 -9.48 -8.46 -16.71
CA LYS A 44 -10.62 -8.08 -17.54
C LYS A 44 -10.67 -6.57 -17.79
N ILE A 45 -10.56 -5.74 -16.74
CA ILE A 45 -10.60 -4.28 -16.88
C ILE A 45 -9.45 -3.79 -17.78
N VAL A 46 -8.24 -4.29 -17.54
CA VAL A 46 -7.05 -3.91 -18.31
C VAL A 46 -7.21 -4.28 -19.78
N ALA A 47 -7.73 -5.48 -20.08
CA ALA A 47 -7.95 -5.94 -21.44
C ALA A 47 -9.01 -5.11 -22.18
N GLU A 48 -10.17 -4.89 -21.57
CA GLU A 48 -11.28 -4.11 -22.18
C GLU A 48 -10.89 -2.66 -22.46
N LEU A 49 -10.03 -2.07 -21.62
CA LEU A 49 -9.53 -0.71 -21.81
C LEU A 49 -8.29 -0.63 -22.72
N ASN A 50 -7.73 -1.77 -23.14
CA ASN A 50 -6.41 -1.85 -23.77
C ASN A 50 -5.35 -1.02 -23.01
N TYR A 51 -5.35 -1.12 -21.69
CA TYR A 51 -4.61 -0.21 -20.81
C TYR A 51 -3.10 -0.47 -20.84
N THR A 52 -2.31 0.61 -20.79
CA THR A 52 -0.85 0.57 -20.60
C THR A 52 -0.46 1.55 -19.49
N GLY A 53 0.31 1.07 -18.52
CA GLY A 53 0.79 1.86 -17.39
C GLY A 53 0.66 1.15 -16.05
N GLN A 54 0.79 1.91 -14.98
CA GLN A 54 0.51 1.45 -13.62
C GLN A 54 -0.99 1.62 -13.34
N ILE A 55 -1.59 0.64 -12.66
CA ILE A 55 -3.00 0.67 -12.27
C ILE A 55 -3.22 -0.10 -10.98
N SER A 56 -4.01 0.49 -10.09
CA SER A 56 -4.31 -0.04 -8.77
C SER A 56 -5.79 0.09 -8.50
N PHE A 57 -6.37 -0.88 -7.80
CA PHE A 57 -7.77 -0.85 -7.42
C PHE A 57 -7.93 -1.15 -5.94
N ASP A 58 -8.83 -0.43 -5.30
CA ASP A 58 -9.30 -0.80 -3.96
C ASP A 58 -10.57 -1.61 -4.09
N PHE A 59 -10.65 -2.68 -3.30
CA PHE A 59 -11.74 -3.63 -3.32
C PHE A 59 -12.39 -3.71 -1.95
N ILE A 60 -13.71 -3.85 -1.93
CA ILE A 60 -14.46 -4.30 -0.77
C ILE A 60 -14.93 -5.73 -1.00
N ARG A 61 -14.89 -6.55 0.04
CA ARG A 61 -15.45 -7.91 0.01
C ARG A 61 -16.82 -7.87 0.68
N SER A 62 -17.84 -8.35 -0.01
CA SER A 62 -19.19 -8.47 0.56
C SER A 62 -19.24 -9.62 1.57
N ASP A 63 -19.85 -9.37 2.72
CA ASP A 63 -20.07 -10.39 3.76
C ASP A 63 -21.24 -11.34 3.44
N ILE A 64 -22.10 -10.98 2.47
CA ILE A 64 -23.29 -11.75 2.10
C ILE A 64 -22.92 -12.92 1.19
N ASP A 65 -22.15 -12.64 0.14
CA ASP A 65 -21.81 -13.59 -0.94
C ASP A 65 -20.29 -13.84 -1.05
N GLY A 66 -19.46 -13.05 -0.35
CA GLY A 66 -18.00 -13.18 -0.39
C GLY A 66 -17.34 -12.55 -1.62
N THR A 67 -18.10 -11.92 -2.51
CA THR A 67 -17.64 -11.34 -3.77
C THR A 67 -16.82 -10.07 -3.55
N TYR A 68 -15.79 -9.87 -4.38
CA TYR A 68 -14.97 -8.66 -4.36
C TYR A 68 -15.46 -7.64 -5.38
N TYR A 69 -15.74 -6.43 -4.90
CA TYR A 69 -16.20 -5.31 -5.72
C TYR A 69 -15.14 -4.21 -5.75
N PRO A 70 -14.67 -3.76 -6.93
CA PRO A 70 -13.80 -2.60 -7.01
C PRO A 70 -14.58 -1.33 -6.64
N ILE A 71 -14.01 -0.49 -5.79
CA ILE A 71 -14.64 0.76 -5.31
C ILE A 71 -13.85 2.01 -5.73
N GLU A 72 -12.56 1.86 -6.04
CA GLU A 72 -11.69 2.95 -6.46
C GLU A 72 -10.67 2.44 -7.48
N CYS A 73 -10.31 3.30 -8.44
CA CYS A 73 -9.23 3.06 -9.38
C CYS A 73 -8.18 4.18 -9.26
N ASN A 74 -6.92 3.78 -9.11
CA ASN A 74 -5.75 4.62 -9.01
C ASN A 74 -4.82 4.30 -10.20
N PRO A 75 -4.88 5.04 -11.33
CA PRO A 75 -4.06 4.80 -12.52
C PRO A 75 -2.62 5.32 -12.34
N ARG A 76 -1.98 4.92 -11.23
CA ARG A 76 -0.67 5.37 -10.78
C ARG A 76 -0.04 4.31 -9.86
N SER A 77 1.19 4.56 -9.44
CA SER A 77 1.81 3.76 -8.39
C SER A 77 1.07 3.89 -7.05
N THR A 78 1.02 2.79 -6.31
CA THR A 78 0.54 2.72 -4.92
C THR A 78 1.52 1.87 -4.11
N SER A 79 1.39 1.91 -2.78
CA SER A 79 2.30 1.20 -1.86
C SER A 79 2.33 -0.32 -2.04
N GLY A 80 1.41 -0.90 -2.82
CA GLY A 80 1.50 -2.30 -3.27
C GLY A 80 2.79 -2.63 -4.02
N VAL A 81 3.48 -1.62 -4.59
CA VAL A 81 4.78 -1.76 -5.23
C VAL A 81 5.87 -2.26 -4.27
N HIS A 82 5.78 -1.94 -2.97
CA HIS A 82 6.78 -2.36 -1.99
C HIS A 82 6.85 -3.88 -1.80
N LEU A 83 5.78 -4.60 -2.16
CA LEU A 83 5.70 -6.04 -1.99
C LEU A 83 6.53 -6.83 -3.02
N PHE A 84 7.02 -6.18 -4.07
CA PHE A 84 7.95 -6.80 -5.01
C PHE A 84 9.37 -6.76 -4.45
N LEU A 85 10.07 -7.86 -4.62
CA LEU A 85 11.47 -8.00 -4.27
C LEU A 85 12.36 -7.67 -5.48
N PRO A 86 13.64 -7.31 -5.27
CA PRO A 86 14.56 -7.08 -6.39
C PRO A 86 14.61 -8.24 -7.40
N GLU A 87 14.53 -9.48 -6.92
CA GLU A 87 14.49 -10.71 -7.72
C GLU A 87 13.20 -10.89 -8.54
N ASP A 88 12.12 -10.15 -8.23
CA ASP A 88 10.90 -10.17 -9.05
C ASP A 88 11.09 -9.41 -10.36
N HIS A 89 12.20 -8.66 -10.52
CA HIS A 89 12.53 -7.92 -11.74
C HIS A 89 11.41 -6.99 -12.25
N LEU A 90 10.62 -6.40 -11.35
CA LEU A 90 9.51 -5.49 -11.67
C LEU A 90 9.86 -4.42 -12.73
N PRO A 91 11.05 -3.76 -12.72
CA PRO A 91 11.40 -2.75 -13.73
C PRO A 91 11.34 -3.25 -15.18
N SER A 92 11.53 -4.55 -15.42
CA SER A 92 11.45 -5.13 -16.77
C SER A 92 10.06 -4.97 -17.41
N THR A 93 9.01 -4.86 -16.60
CA THR A 93 7.61 -4.70 -17.04
C THR A 93 7.34 -3.34 -17.70
N PHE A 94 8.24 -2.37 -17.52
CA PHE A 94 8.13 -1.04 -18.14
C PHE A 94 8.81 -0.96 -19.51
N ILE A 95 9.55 -1.99 -19.92
CA ILE A 95 10.20 -2.04 -21.23
C ILE A 95 9.15 -2.40 -22.29
N LYS A 96 9.14 -1.67 -23.40
CA LYS A 96 8.20 -1.93 -24.50
C LYS A 96 8.44 -3.30 -25.14
N ASN A 97 7.36 -3.99 -25.49
CA ASN A 97 7.39 -5.31 -26.13
C ASN A 97 8.05 -6.40 -25.27
N VAL A 98 8.03 -6.24 -23.95
CA VAL A 98 8.48 -7.31 -23.06
C VAL A 98 7.52 -8.49 -23.21
N ASN A 99 8.02 -9.64 -23.65
CA ASN A 99 7.24 -10.87 -23.69
C ASN A 99 7.55 -11.65 -22.42
N LEU A 100 6.65 -11.59 -21.45
CA LEU A 100 6.74 -12.38 -20.23
C LEU A 100 5.91 -13.64 -20.41
N ASP A 101 6.51 -14.81 -20.15
CA ASP A 101 5.80 -16.09 -20.17
C ASP A 101 4.69 -16.14 -19.10
N LYS A 102 4.87 -15.39 -18.00
CA LYS A 102 3.93 -15.32 -16.87
C LYS A 102 3.93 -13.93 -16.25
N THR A 103 2.77 -13.51 -15.77
CA THR A 103 2.63 -12.31 -14.92
C THR A 103 3.49 -12.45 -13.66
N ILE A 104 4.28 -11.41 -13.38
CA ILE A 104 5.10 -11.32 -12.17
C ILE A 104 4.18 -11.05 -10.98
N LYS A 105 4.20 -11.92 -9.98
CA LYS A 105 3.37 -11.76 -8.77
C LYS A 105 4.26 -11.58 -7.55
N ALA A 106 3.95 -10.60 -6.72
CA ALA A 106 4.63 -10.44 -5.44
C ALA A 106 4.51 -11.71 -4.60
N LYS A 107 5.63 -12.19 -4.06
CA LYS A 107 5.67 -13.43 -3.26
C LYS A 107 4.65 -13.42 -2.12
N VAL A 108 3.75 -14.41 -2.09
CA VAL A 108 2.74 -14.54 -1.03
C VAL A 108 3.42 -14.62 0.35
N GLY A 109 2.88 -13.88 1.30
CA GLY A 109 3.43 -13.75 2.65
C GLY A 109 4.64 -12.81 2.75
N ASN A 110 5.10 -12.18 1.65
CA ASN A 110 6.05 -11.09 1.75
C ASN A 110 5.39 -9.92 2.48
N THR A 111 6.11 -9.33 3.43
CA THR A 111 5.59 -8.32 4.35
C THR A 111 6.45 -7.08 4.39
N LYS A 112 5.82 -5.91 4.29
CA LYS A 112 6.44 -4.61 4.35
C LYS A 112 5.69 -3.71 5.32
N THR A 113 6.36 -2.74 5.91
CA THR A 113 5.75 -1.83 6.88
C THR A 113 6.32 -0.43 6.80
N VAL A 114 5.53 0.56 7.20
CA VAL A 114 6.02 1.88 7.62
C VAL A 114 6.01 1.86 9.15
N THR A 115 7.13 1.51 9.78
CA THR A 115 7.21 1.22 11.22
C THR A 115 6.77 2.41 12.05
N LEU A 116 7.21 3.63 11.72
CA LEU A 116 6.81 4.81 12.47
C LEU A 116 5.30 5.02 12.40
N ALA A 117 4.67 4.81 11.24
CA ALA A 117 3.22 4.95 11.10
C ALA A 117 2.47 3.85 11.87
N MET A 118 2.95 2.61 11.88
CA MET A 118 2.41 1.54 12.74
C MET A 118 2.48 1.91 14.23
N LEU A 119 3.61 2.47 14.68
CA LEU A 119 3.78 2.91 16.07
C LEU A 119 2.85 4.07 16.42
N VAL A 120 2.71 5.06 15.53
CA VAL A 120 1.89 6.26 15.78
C VAL A 120 0.38 5.96 15.69
N PHE A 121 -0.06 5.21 14.68
CA PHE A 121 -1.49 5.06 14.38
C PHE A 121 -2.11 3.75 14.85
N CYS A 122 -1.32 2.68 15.04
CA CYS A 122 -1.85 1.36 15.37
C CYS A 122 -1.60 0.97 16.83
N VAL A 123 -0.46 1.35 17.43
CA VAL A 123 -0.20 1.06 18.86
C VAL A 123 -1.25 1.70 19.79
N PRO A 124 -1.67 2.97 19.62
CA PRO A 124 -2.72 3.55 20.48
C PRO A 124 -4.08 2.87 20.37
N LYS A 125 -4.31 2.06 19.32
CA LYS A 125 -5.55 1.31 19.10
C LYS A 125 -5.54 -0.09 19.74
N VAL A 126 -4.43 -0.51 20.35
CA VAL A 126 -4.30 -1.83 21.00
C VAL A 126 -5.18 -1.89 22.25
N LYS A 127 -6.08 -2.88 22.30
CA LYS A 127 -7.04 -3.07 23.41
C LYS A 127 -6.69 -4.25 24.33
N SER A 128 -5.70 -5.08 23.95
CA SER A 128 -5.28 -6.23 24.75
C SER A 128 -3.80 -6.54 24.59
N ILE A 129 -3.22 -7.25 25.58
CA ILE A 129 -1.83 -7.71 25.54
C ILE A 129 -1.57 -8.60 24.31
N GLU A 130 -2.54 -9.44 23.95
CA GLU A 130 -2.45 -10.30 22.78
C GLU A 130 -2.37 -9.50 21.48
N GLN A 131 -3.26 -8.51 21.31
CA GLN A 131 -3.21 -7.60 20.15
C GLN A 131 -1.87 -6.86 20.08
N GLY A 132 -1.36 -6.39 21.22
CA GLY A 132 -0.03 -5.77 21.30
C GLY A 132 1.08 -6.72 20.83
N LYS A 133 1.10 -7.95 21.34
CA LYS A 133 2.08 -8.98 20.92
C LYS A 133 1.99 -9.28 19.41
N GLN A 134 0.78 -9.37 18.87
CA GLN A 134 0.59 -9.61 17.43
C GLN A 134 1.10 -8.42 16.60
N LEU A 135 0.78 -7.18 16.99
CA LEU A 135 1.24 -5.97 16.31
C LEU A 135 2.77 -5.86 16.34
N PHE A 136 3.41 -6.05 17.50
CA PHE A 136 4.88 -6.04 17.60
C PHE A 136 5.52 -7.16 16.77
N LYS A 137 4.93 -8.36 16.78
CA LYS A 137 5.40 -9.47 15.93
C LYS A 137 5.33 -9.11 14.44
N ARG A 138 4.28 -8.40 14.00
CA ARG A 138 4.14 -7.94 12.61
C ARG A 138 5.19 -6.90 12.25
N ILE A 139 5.41 -5.90 13.11
CA ILE A 139 6.49 -4.90 12.91
C ILE A 139 7.84 -5.59 12.78
N LEU A 140 8.20 -6.48 13.72
CA LEU A 140 9.52 -7.14 13.72
C LEU A 140 9.75 -8.10 12.56
N LYS A 141 8.69 -8.69 12.00
CA LYS A 141 8.78 -9.60 10.85
C LYS A 141 8.79 -8.88 9.50
N SER A 142 8.35 -7.62 9.47
CA SER A 142 8.21 -6.85 8.25
C SER A 142 9.45 -6.01 8.01
N GLU A 143 9.87 -5.91 6.76
CA GLU A 143 10.92 -4.96 6.39
C GLU A 143 10.32 -3.55 6.30
N ASP A 144 11.00 -2.58 6.91
CA ASP A 144 10.58 -1.19 6.85
C ASP A 144 10.91 -0.58 5.48
N VAL A 145 9.92 0.04 4.83
CA VAL A 145 10.06 0.55 3.45
C VAL A 145 10.87 1.85 3.36
N VAL A 146 11.11 2.53 4.49
CA VAL A 146 11.86 3.80 4.55
C VAL A 146 13.27 3.58 5.09
N PHE A 147 13.47 2.58 5.96
CA PHE A 147 14.78 2.27 6.51
C PHE A 147 15.70 1.64 5.47
N ASN A 148 16.84 2.30 5.22
CA ASN A 148 17.94 1.74 4.45
C ASN A 148 19.26 2.06 5.15
N ILE A 149 20.04 1.03 5.50
CA ILE A 149 21.32 1.23 6.20
C ILE A 149 22.34 2.04 5.38
N LYS A 150 22.20 2.03 4.05
CA LYS A 150 23.05 2.82 3.13
C LYS A 150 22.50 4.23 2.87
N ASP A 151 21.27 4.52 3.30
CA ASP A 151 20.64 5.83 3.19
C ASP A 151 19.69 6.07 4.38
N LEU A 152 20.28 6.48 5.51
CA LEU A 152 19.53 6.69 6.76
C LEU A 152 18.75 8.00 6.79
N LYS A 153 19.01 8.94 5.87
CA LYS A 153 18.41 10.27 5.91
C LYS A 153 16.87 10.20 5.82
N PRO A 154 16.25 9.50 4.83
CA PRO A 154 14.79 9.37 4.76
C PRO A 154 14.19 8.85 6.06
N PHE A 155 14.82 7.85 6.68
CA PHE A 155 14.35 7.28 7.94
C PHE A 155 14.32 8.33 9.06
N ILE A 156 15.39 9.13 9.20
CA ILE A 156 15.48 10.20 10.21
C ILE A 156 14.49 11.33 9.92
N TYR A 157 14.32 11.71 8.65
CA TYR A 157 13.41 12.79 8.24
C TYR A 157 11.95 12.51 8.60
N GLN A 158 11.54 11.24 8.73
CA GLN A 158 10.19 10.92 9.21
C GLN A 158 9.89 11.53 10.59
N PHE A 159 10.87 11.56 11.50
CA PHE A 159 10.68 12.16 12.83
C PHE A 159 10.61 13.68 12.79
N ILE A 160 11.38 14.31 11.89
CA ILE A 160 11.35 15.76 11.66
C ILE A 160 10.01 16.16 11.03
N SER A 161 9.55 15.40 10.05
CA SER A 161 8.23 15.59 9.42
C SER A 161 7.10 15.42 10.45
N LEU A 162 7.16 14.36 11.26
CA LEU A 162 6.17 14.13 12.31
C LEU A 162 6.16 15.25 13.36
N SER A 163 7.32 15.76 13.77
CA SER A 163 7.38 16.86 14.75
C SER A 163 6.84 18.16 14.18
N HIS A 164 7.09 18.44 12.89
CA HIS A 164 6.49 19.56 12.18
C HIS A 164 4.96 19.48 12.18
N TYR A 165 4.38 18.36 11.71
CA TYR A 165 2.92 18.20 11.68
C TYR A 165 2.28 18.11 13.07
N ALA A 166 3.00 17.58 14.08
CA ALA A 166 2.54 17.65 15.47
C ALA A 166 2.47 19.10 15.98
N SER A 167 3.45 19.94 15.62
CA SER A 167 3.42 21.36 15.95
C SER A 167 2.30 22.09 15.23
N GLU A 168 2.09 21.82 13.94
CA GLU A 168 1.04 22.45 13.14
C GLU A 168 -0.36 22.05 13.63
N GLY A 169 -0.55 20.76 13.94
CA GLY A 169 -1.77 20.24 14.54
C GLY A 169 -2.09 20.91 15.88
N LYS A 170 -1.08 21.07 16.75
CA LYS A 170 -1.24 21.79 18.02
C LYS A 170 -1.59 23.26 17.82
N LYS A 171 -0.94 23.95 16.89
CA LYS A 171 -1.16 25.38 16.61
C LYS A 171 -2.58 25.65 16.12
N ASN A 172 -3.14 24.75 15.30
CA ASN A 172 -4.45 24.91 14.68
C ASN A 172 -5.55 24.07 15.35
N ASN A 173 -5.32 23.50 16.54
CA ASN A 173 -6.26 22.65 17.27
C ASN A 173 -6.85 21.49 16.44
N MET A 174 -6.02 20.82 15.65
CA MET A 174 -6.42 19.70 14.79
C MET A 174 -5.53 18.47 15.02
N SER A 175 -6.00 17.31 14.53
CA SER A 175 -5.22 16.08 14.63
C SER A 175 -3.96 16.14 13.76
N ILE A 176 -2.92 15.36 14.10
CA ILE A 176 -1.71 15.24 13.27
C ILE A 176 -2.08 14.79 11.85
N MET A 177 -3.08 13.90 11.71
CA MET A 177 -3.54 13.44 10.40
C MET A 177 -4.14 14.58 9.58
N SER A 178 -5.05 15.36 10.17
CA SER A 178 -5.64 16.53 9.51
C SER A 178 -4.57 17.54 9.11
N ALA A 179 -3.57 17.76 9.96
CA ALA A 179 -2.46 18.65 9.66
C ALA A 179 -1.61 18.19 8.45
N THR A 180 -1.53 16.88 8.20
CA THR A 180 -0.80 16.33 7.03
C THR A 180 -1.54 16.46 5.71
N THR A 181 -2.82 16.79 5.74
CA THR A 181 -3.69 16.84 4.55
C THR A 181 -4.35 18.19 4.33
N THR A 182 -4.14 19.16 5.23
CA THR A 182 -4.76 20.50 5.19
C THR A 182 -4.48 21.24 3.88
N ASP A 183 -3.32 21.02 3.28
CA ASP A 183 -2.88 21.67 2.03
C ASP A 183 -3.38 20.97 0.76
N ILE A 184 -3.93 19.75 0.86
CA ILE A 184 -4.35 18.93 -0.28
C ILE A 184 -5.84 18.54 -0.24
N GLU A 185 -6.50 18.63 0.91
CA GLU A 185 -7.93 18.36 1.05
C GLU A 185 -8.76 19.61 0.74
N TRP A 186 -9.69 19.48 -0.19
CA TRP A 186 -10.74 20.47 -0.40
C TRP A 186 -11.95 20.12 0.47
N ASN A 187 -12.17 20.88 1.54
CA ASN A 187 -13.25 20.65 2.49
C ASN A 187 -14.57 21.39 2.14
N GLY A 188 -14.64 22.01 0.95
CA GLY A 188 -15.82 22.75 0.49
C GLY A 188 -15.93 24.12 1.14
N ASP A 189 -15.44 25.15 0.45
CA ASP A 189 -15.90 26.53 0.62
C ASP A 189 -17.12 26.81 -0.26
#